data_AF-A0A2R3ZAE1-F1
#
_entry.id   AF-A0A2R3ZAE1-F1
#
_cell.length_a   1.000
_cell.length_b   1.000
_cell.length_c   1.000
_cell.angle_alpha   90.00
_cell.angle_beta   90.00
_cell.angle_gamma   90.00
#
_symmetry.space_group_name_H-M   'P 1'
#
loop_
_entity.id
_entity.type
_entity.pdbx_description
1 polymer ?
#
loop_
_entity_poly.entity_id
_entity_poly.type
_entity_poly.pdbx_seq_one_letter_code
_entity_poly.pdbx_strand_id
1 'polypeptide(L)'
;MDLEQVKKDIQEGRSTMIFYSAQTLWWTHLESDLEEARELGRKTQERNHKKMMKDSRIPKKDKQRMKAMFKEISKHNHVPLDPSGSVLFEMETPMYWITEAEKKPNHFGVFQLEAFMKTHHQNCNNHCFTSWDDVNAQLRTEKRIQ
;
A
#
# COMPACT_ATOMS: atom_id res chain seq x y z
N MET A 1 8.50 8.10 8.46
CA MET A 1 9.37 7.00 8.90
C MET A 1 10.77 7.26 8.34
N ASP A 2 11.81 7.16 9.17
CA ASP A 2 13.22 7.40 8.79
C ASP A 2 13.85 6.08 8.30
N LEU A 3 14.56 6.11 7.16
CA LEU A 3 15.21 4.93 6.57
C LEU A 3 16.24 4.33 7.52
N GLU A 4 16.95 5.17 8.29
CA GLU A 4 17.93 4.69 9.28
C GLU A 4 17.24 3.98 10.44
N GLN A 5 16.04 4.43 10.84
CA GLN A 5 15.22 3.73 11.82
C GLN A 5 14.72 2.38 11.28
N VAL A 6 14.33 2.31 10.00
CA VAL A 6 13.91 1.05 9.34
C VAL A 6 15.06 0.05 9.32
N LYS A 7 16.25 0.47 8.87
CA LYS A 7 17.46 -0.38 8.87
C LYS A 7 17.79 -0.86 10.27
N LYS A 8 17.70 0.02 11.28
CA LYS A 8 17.91 -0.32 12.69
C LYS A 8 16.91 -1.37 13.18
N ASP A 9 15.62 -1.19 12.89
CA ASP A 9 14.58 -2.14 13.28
C ASP A 9 14.82 -3.53 12.68
N ILE A 10 15.26 -3.60 11.42
CA ILE A 10 15.59 -4.85 10.75
C ILE A 10 16.85 -5.49 11.34
N GLN A 11 17.91 -4.71 11.54
CA GLN A 11 19.18 -5.19 12.09
C GLN A 11 19.05 -5.70 13.53
N GLU A 12 18.17 -5.08 14.32
CA GLU A 12 17.86 -5.51 15.69
C GLU A 12 16.84 -6.67 15.74
N GLY A 13 16.40 -7.19 14.58
CA GLY A 13 15.45 -8.29 14.49
C GLY A 13 14.02 -7.93 14.90
N ARG A 14 13.71 -6.64 15.02
CA ARG A 14 12.36 -6.13 15.31
C ARG A 14 11.43 -6.25 14.09
N SER A 15 12.01 -6.42 12.90
CA SER A 15 11.31 -6.80 11.68
C SER A 15 12.16 -7.72 10.83
N THR A 16 11.57 -8.81 10.35
CA THR A 16 12.21 -9.75 9.43
C THR A 16 11.64 -9.69 8.02
N MET A 17 10.61 -8.86 7.79
CA MET A 17 9.83 -8.87 6.57
C MET A 17 9.40 -7.46 6.16
N ILE A 18 9.42 -7.19 4.86
CA ILE A 18 8.78 -6.01 4.27
C ILE A 18 7.52 -6.46 3.54
N PHE A 19 6.42 -5.77 3.82
CA PHE A 19 5.17 -5.88 3.10
C PHE A 19 5.03 -4.69 2.17
N TYR A 20 4.68 -4.89 0.90
CA TYR A 20 4.51 -3.79 -0.03
C TYR A 20 3.39 -4.02 -1.04
N SER A 21 2.72 -2.93 -1.44
CA SER A 21 1.70 -2.91 -2.47
C SER A 21 2.34 -2.54 -3.80
N ALA A 22 2.14 -3.38 -4.82
CA ALA A 22 2.55 -3.05 -6.18
C ALA A 22 1.68 -1.94 -6.80
N GLN A 23 0.53 -1.62 -6.18
CA GLN A 23 -0.47 -0.73 -6.76
C GLN A 23 -0.43 0.69 -6.15
N THR A 24 -0.19 0.81 -4.84
CA THR A 24 -0.37 2.10 -4.12
C THR A 24 0.91 2.70 -3.58
N LEU A 25 2.07 2.04 -3.78
CA LEU A 25 3.35 2.40 -3.17
C LEU A 25 3.33 2.37 -1.63
N TRP A 26 2.28 1.82 -1.03
CA TRP A 26 2.22 1.56 0.40
C TRP A 26 3.12 0.37 0.73
N TRP A 27 3.90 0.46 1.79
CA TRP A 27 4.68 -0.65 2.32
C TRP A 27 4.90 -0.45 3.81
N THR A 28 5.20 -1.51 4.54
CA THR A 28 5.64 -1.43 5.94
C THR A 28 6.59 -2.57 6.27
N HIS A 29 7.42 -2.36 7.29
CA HIS A 29 8.18 -3.41 7.96
C HIS A 29 7.64 -3.68 9.39
N LEU A 30 6.64 -2.93 9.84
CA LEU A 30 6.09 -3.03 11.19
C LEU A 30 4.77 -3.81 11.21
N GLU A 31 4.67 -4.79 12.11
CA GLU A 31 3.45 -5.60 12.27
C GLU A 31 2.24 -4.76 12.70
N SER A 32 2.46 -3.73 13.53
CA SER A 32 1.39 -2.82 13.97
C SER A 32 0.73 -2.09 12.79
N ASP A 33 1.55 -1.65 11.84
CA ASP A 33 1.08 -0.89 10.69
C ASP A 33 0.37 -1.82 9.69
N LEU A 34 0.84 -3.07 9.59
CA LEU A 34 0.19 -4.11 8.79
C LEU A 34 -1.22 -4.40 9.31
N GLU A 35 -1.37 -4.53 10.62
CA GLU A 35 -2.66 -4.79 11.27
C GLU A 35 -3.65 -3.64 11.06
N GLU A 36 -3.21 -2.39 11.22
CA GLU A 36 -4.02 -1.21 10.95
C GLU A 36 -4.41 -1.11 9.47
N ALA A 37 -3.45 -1.28 8.57
CA ALA A 37 -3.66 -1.22 7.14
C ALA A 37 -4.61 -2.31 6.65
N ARG A 38 -4.49 -3.54 7.20
CA ARG A 38 -5.40 -4.64 6.91
C ARG A 38 -6.83 -4.27 7.27
N GLU A 39 -7.05 -3.71 8.45
CA GLU A 39 -8.38 -3.31 8.90
C GLU A 39 -9.00 -2.22 8.01
N LEU A 40 -8.21 -1.19 7.66
CA LEU A 40 -8.63 -0.14 6.75
C LEU A 40 -8.92 -0.68 5.34
N GLY A 41 -8.04 -1.54 4.82
CA GLY A 41 -8.17 -2.20 3.53
C GLY A 41 -9.47 -2.99 3.42
N ARG A 42 -9.83 -3.77 4.45
CA ARG A 42 -11.11 -4.50 4.50
C ARG A 42 -12.31 -3.56 4.42
N LYS A 43 -12.31 -2.50 5.23
CA LYS A 43 -13.39 -1.48 5.19
C LYS A 43 -13.50 -0.85 3.80
N THR A 44 -12.37 -0.58 3.15
CA THR A 44 -12.35 -0.04 1.79
C THR A 44 -12.91 -1.04 0.78
N GLN A 45 -12.49 -2.31 0.82
CA GLN A 45 -13.03 -3.36 -0.04
C GLN A 45 -14.55 -3.53 0.14
N GLU A 46 -15.05 -3.54 1.38
CA GLU A 46 -16.48 -3.61 1.67
C GLU A 46 -17.25 -2.41 1.11
N ARG A 47 -16.72 -1.19 1.29
CA ARG A 47 -17.31 0.04 0.77
C ARG A 47 -17.37 0.00 -0.76
N ASN A 48 -16.28 -0.42 -1.40
CA ASN A 48 -16.19 -0.53 -2.86
C ASN A 48 -17.12 -1.60 -3.40
N HIS A 49 -17.22 -2.75 -2.71
CA HIS A 49 -18.18 -3.80 -3.03
C HIS A 49 -19.63 -3.29 -2.98
N LYS A 50 -20.01 -2.59 -1.90
CA LYS A 50 -21.35 -1.99 -1.75
C LYS A 50 -21.65 -0.99 -2.87
N LYS A 51 -20.68 -0.16 -3.26
CA LYS A 51 -20.81 0.79 -4.38
C LYS A 51 -21.02 0.07 -5.71
N MET A 52 -20.17 -0.90 -6.03
CA MET A 52 -20.25 -1.72 -7.26
C MET A 52 -21.61 -2.42 -7.38
N MET A 53 -22.14 -2.96 -6.28
CA MET A 53 -23.45 -3.62 -6.28
C MET A 53 -24.61 -2.68 -6.60
N LYS A 54 -24.50 -1.40 -6.21
CA LYS A 54 -25.49 -0.36 -6.48
C LYS A 54 -25.34 0.26 -7.89
N ASP A 55 -24.18 0.14 -8.52
CA ASP A 55 -23.91 0.76 -9.83
C ASP A 55 -24.72 0.08 -10.94
N SER A 56 -25.69 0.78 -11.53
CA SER A 56 -26.56 0.26 -12.59
C SER A 56 -25.84 -0.03 -13.91
N ARG A 57 -24.64 0.53 -14.11
CA ARG A 57 -23.83 0.35 -15.33
C ARG A 57 -23.13 -1.00 -15.38
N ILE A 58 -22.96 -1.66 -14.23
CA ILE A 58 -22.25 -2.93 -14.15
C ILE A 58 -23.23 -4.08 -14.47
N PRO A 59 -22.94 -4.94 -15.46
CA PRO A 59 -23.80 -6.06 -15.82
C PRO A 59 -24.12 -7.00 -14.65
N LYS A 60 -25.34 -7.52 -14.60
CA LYS A 60 -25.79 -8.44 -13.53
C LYS A 60 -24.89 -9.67 -13.38
N LYS A 61 -24.38 -10.21 -14.48
CA LYS A 61 -23.48 -11.37 -14.50
C LYS A 61 -22.16 -11.06 -13.77
N ASP A 62 -21.60 -9.87 -14.00
CA ASP A 62 -20.37 -9.44 -13.35
C ASP A 62 -20.59 -9.18 -11.85
N LYS A 63 -21.73 -8.57 -11.48
CA LYS A 63 -22.12 -8.44 -10.07
C LYS A 63 -22.23 -9.79 -9.37
N GLN A 64 -22.81 -10.81 -10.01
CA GLN A 64 -22.90 -12.16 -9.45
C GLN A 64 -21.51 -12.78 -9.25
N ARG A 65 -20.63 -12.70 -10.26
CA ARG A 65 -19.25 -13.19 -10.18
C ARG A 65 -18.49 -12.51 -9.05
N MET A 66 -18.57 -11.19 -8.96
CA MET A 66 -17.89 -10.40 -7.93
C MET A 66 -18.48 -10.64 -6.54
N LYS A 67 -19.78 -10.92 -6.41
CA LYS A 67 -20.40 -11.34 -5.14
C LYS A 67 -19.81 -12.63 -4.62
N ALA A 68 -19.68 -13.63 -5.50
CA ALA A 68 -19.12 -14.93 -5.13
C ALA A 68 -17.65 -14.77 -4.72
N MET A 69 -16.86 -14.04 -5.52
CA MET A 69 -15.45 -13.77 -5.23
C MET A 69 -15.26 -13.03 -3.91
N PHE A 70 -16.03 -11.95 -3.67
CA PHE A 70 -15.95 -11.19 -2.43
C PHE A 70 -16.32 -12.03 -1.21
N LYS A 71 -17.33 -12.90 -1.34
CA LYS A 71 -17.71 -13.84 -0.27
C LYS A 71 -16.56 -14.79 0.07
N GLU A 72 -15.84 -15.33 -0.92
CA GLU A 72 -14.69 -16.19 -0.64
C GLU A 72 -13.53 -15.41 -0.01
N ILE A 73 -13.18 -14.23 -0.55
CA ILE A 73 -12.11 -13.38 0.01
C ILE A 73 -12.42 -13.01 1.47
N SER A 74 -13.67 -12.66 1.78
CA SER A 74 -14.09 -12.29 3.14
C SER A 74 -13.96 -13.40 4.18
N LYS A 75 -13.79 -14.67 3.77
CA LYS A 75 -13.52 -15.78 4.69
C LYS A 75 -12.05 -15.83 5.12
N HIS A 76 -11.15 -15.25 4.34
CA HIS A 76 -9.71 -15.29 4.60
C HIS A 76 -9.26 -14.01 5.30
N ASN A 77 -9.32 -14.01 6.63
CA ASN A 77 -8.89 -12.87 7.46
C ASN A 77 -7.37 -12.64 7.48
N HIS A 78 -6.59 -13.53 6.87
CA HIS A 78 -5.13 -13.52 6.96
C HIS A 78 -4.45 -12.87 5.74
N VAL A 79 -5.19 -12.39 4.74
CA VAL A 79 -4.56 -11.74 3.59
C VAL A 79 -4.10 -10.34 4.02
N PRO A 80 -2.79 -10.04 3.95
CA PRO A 80 -2.29 -8.70 4.23
C PRO A 80 -2.76 -7.73 3.14
N LEU A 81 -3.35 -6.61 3.55
CA LEU A 81 -3.89 -5.58 2.65
C LEU A 81 -3.28 -4.23 2.97
N ASP A 82 -3.09 -3.42 1.93
CA ASP A 82 -2.88 -1.98 2.11
C ASP A 82 -4.20 -1.28 2.50
N PRO A 83 -4.16 -0.01 2.95
CA PRO A 83 -5.36 0.71 3.35
C PRO A 83 -6.41 0.92 2.23
N SER A 84 -6.00 0.80 0.96
CA SER A 84 -6.89 0.87 -0.21
C SER A 84 -7.62 -0.45 -0.48
N GLY A 85 -7.19 -1.54 0.16
CA GLY A 85 -7.70 -2.88 -0.04
C GLY A 85 -6.96 -3.67 -1.11
N SER A 86 -5.76 -3.28 -1.50
CA SER A 86 -4.92 -4.05 -2.42
C SER A 86 -4.09 -5.07 -1.63
N VAL A 87 -3.83 -6.24 -2.21
CA VAL A 87 -3.03 -7.29 -1.57
C VAL A 87 -1.57 -6.86 -1.48
N LEU A 88 -0.94 -7.17 -0.35
CA LEU A 88 0.47 -6.93 -0.11
C LEU A 88 1.31 -8.14 -0.53
N PHE A 89 2.49 -7.84 -1.07
CA PHE A 89 3.55 -8.82 -1.31
C PHE A 89 4.53 -8.80 -0.14
N GLU A 90 5.15 -9.95 0.11
CA GLU A 90 6.10 -10.16 1.21
C GLU A 90 7.54 -10.28 0.68
N MET A 91 8.49 -9.72 1.42
CA MET A 91 9.92 -9.75 1.12
C MET A 91 10.70 -10.15 2.37
N GLU A 92 11.21 -11.40 2.36
CA GLU A 92 11.93 -12.02 3.48
C GLU A 92 13.39 -11.54 3.62
N THR A 93 13.92 -10.83 2.63
CA THR A 93 15.27 -10.26 2.67
C THR A 93 15.21 -8.72 2.69
N PRO A 94 14.69 -8.11 3.76
CA PRO A 94 14.37 -6.69 3.79
C PRO A 94 15.62 -5.79 3.64
N MET A 95 16.76 -6.19 4.21
CA MET A 95 18.02 -5.45 4.00
C MET A 95 18.49 -5.48 2.55
N TYR A 96 18.44 -6.64 1.90
CA TYR A 96 18.81 -6.76 0.49
C TYR A 96 17.90 -5.87 -0.38
N TRP A 97 16.61 -5.88 -0.09
CA TRP A 97 15.64 -5.05 -0.80
C TRP A 97 15.92 -3.56 -0.63
N ILE A 98 16.20 -3.09 0.59
CA ILE A 98 16.59 -1.70 0.85
C ILE A 98 17.87 -1.36 0.08
N THR A 99 18.91 -2.20 0.17
CA THR A 99 20.19 -1.98 -0.51
C THR A 99 20.05 -1.95 -2.04
N GLU A 100 19.26 -2.84 -2.63
CA GLU A 100 18.99 -2.83 -4.07
C GLU A 100 18.20 -1.58 -4.51
N ALA A 101 17.30 -1.12 -3.67
CA ALA A 101 16.53 0.08 -3.93
C ALA A 101 17.40 1.35 -3.81
N GLU A 102 18.37 1.39 -2.87
CA GLU A 102 19.38 2.46 -2.75
C GLU A 102 20.30 2.54 -3.97
N LYS A 103 20.60 1.41 -4.64
CA LYS A 103 21.41 1.39 -5.87
C LYS A 103 20.71 2.02 -7.07
N LYS A 104 19.39 2.20 -7.01
CA LYS A 104 18.57 2.72 -8.13
C LYS A 104 17.77 3.95 -7.69
N PRO A 105 18.44 5.05 -7.27
CA PRO A 105 17.75 6.23 -6.72
C PRO A 105 16.74 6.83 -7.72
N ASN A 106 17.00 6.72 -9.02
CA ASN A 106 16.13 7.26 -10.07
C ASN A 106 14.91 6.38 -10.39
N HIS A 107 14.83 5.16 -9.86
CA HIS A 107 13.73 4.22 -10.14
C HIS A 107 12.38 4.70 -9.61
N PHE A 108 12.39 5.62 -8.65
CA PHE A 108 11.22 6.17 -7.96
C PHE A 108 11.00 7.67 -8.26
N GLY A 109 11.53 8.16 -9.38
CA GLY A 109 11.35 9.55 -9.81
C GLY A 109 12.10 10.60 -8.98
N VAL A 110 11.60 11.83 -8.95
CA VAL A 110 12.31 13.02 -8.37
C VAL A 110 12.54 12.91 -6.87
N PHE A 111 11.71 12.12 -6.18
CA PHE A 111 11.78 11.95 -4.74
C PHE A 111 12.49 10.65 -4.32
N GLN A 112 12.93 9.85 -5.29
CA GLN A 112 13.81 8.69 -5.09
C GLN A 112 13.28 7.69 -4.05
N LEU A 113 14.18 6.90 -3.45
CA LEU A 113 13.86 5.98 -2.37
C LEU A 113 13.17 6.69 -1.19
N GLU A 114 13.47 7.97 -0.98
CA GLU A 114 12.86 8.76 0.07
C GLU A 114 11.35 8.98 -0.15
N ALA A 115 10.87 9.18 -1.37
CA ALA A 115 9.43 9.20 -1.67
C ALA A 115 8.80 7.86 -1.37
N PHE A 116 9.42 6.80 -1.88
CA PHE A 116 8.93 5.45 -1.73
C PHE A 116 8.81 5.10 -0.22
N MET A 117 9.79 5.51 0.60
CA MET A 117 9.76 5.31 2.07
C MET A 117 8.87 6.33 2.82
N LYS A 118 8.71 7.57 2.30
CA LYS A 118 7.86 8.64 2.87
C LYS A 118 6.41 8.61 2.40
N THR A 119 6.04 7.79 1.40
CA THR A 119 4.63 7.52 1.07
C THR A 119 3.87 6.85 2.22
N HIS A 120 4.56 6.46 3.30
CA HIS A 120 3.95 6.07 4.55
C HIS A 120 3.39 7.28 5.34
N HIS A 121 2.11 7.15 5.74
CA HIS A 121 1.27 7.99 6.62
C HIS A 121 0.41 9.14 6.05
N GLN A 122 0.69 9.75 4.88
CA GLN A 122 -0.11 10.91 4.43
C GLN A 122 -1.05 10.68 3.23
N ASN A 123 -0.95 9.55 2.53
CA ASN A 123 -1.76 9.30 1.31
C ASN A 123 -2.96 8.34 1.52
N CYS A 124 -3.72 8.53 2.60
CA CYS A 124 -5.05 7.93 2.72
C CYS A 124 -6.16 8.99 2.76
N ASN A 125 -6.16 9.88 1.78
CA ASN A 125 -7.33 10.68 1.40
C ASN A 125 -7.85 10.27 0.02
N ASN A 126 -8.38 9.05 -0.09
CA ASN A 126 -9.20 8.58 -1.22
C ASN A 126 -8.63 8.71 -2.66
N HIS A 127 -7.32 8.93 -2.85
CA HIS A 127 -6.74 9.09 -4.19
C HIS A 127 -5.70 8.01 -4.49
N CYS A 128 -5.99 7.18 -5.50
CA CYS A 128 -5.03 6.28 -6.10
C CYS A 128 -4.33 7.07 -7.21
N PHE A 129 -3.03 7.33 -7.07
CA PHE A 129 -2.27 7.98 -8.12
C PHE A 129 -2.17 7.03 -9.33
N THR A 130 -2.46 7.56 -10.52
CA THR A 130 -2.44 6.79 -11.76
C THR A 130 -1.13 6.93 -12.53
N SER A 131 -0.25 7.84 -12.10
CA SER A 131 1.06 8.08 -12.70
C SER A 131 2.07 8.61 -11.67
N TRP A 132 3.36 8.48 -12.00
CA TRP A 132 4.44 9.10 -11.23
C TRP A 132 4.34 10.62 -11.20
N ASP A 133 3.76 11.25 -12.22
CA ASP A 133 3.55 12.69 -12.25
C ASP A 133 2.51 13.14 -11.21
N ASP A 134 1.45 12.34 -10.98
CA ASP A 134 0.44 12.64 -9.96
C ASP A 134 1.03 12.52 -8.54
N VAL A 135 1.84 11.49 -8.29
CA VAL A 135 2.60 11.34 -7.04
C VAL A 135 3.53 12.53 -6.82
N ASN A 136 4.26 12.92 -7.88
CA ASN A 136 5.20 14.02 -7.80
C ASN A 136 4.50 15.36 -7.52
N ALA A 137 3.33 15.59 -8.12
CA ALA A 137 2.55 16.81 -7.91
C ALA A 137 2.03 16.92 -6.47
N GLN A 138 1.58 15.81 -5.88
CA GLN A 138 1.15 15.77 -4.48
C GLN A 138 2.29 16.11 -3.52
N LEU A 139 3.43 15.42 -3.64
CA LEU A 139 4.58 15.64 -2.77
C LEU A 139 5.16 17.06 -2.87
N ARG A 140 5.07 17.71 -4.04
CA ARG A 140 5.44 19.13 -4.21
C ARG A 140 4.47 20.08 -3.49
N THR A 141 3.20 19.73 -3.42
CA THR A 141 2.16 20.53 -2.77
C THR A 141 2.32 20.51 -1.25
N GLU A 142 2.66 19.34 -0.68
CA GLU A 142 2.89 19.18 0.76
C GLU A 142 4.19 19.87 1.25
N LYS A 143 5.26 19.88 0.43
CA LYS A 143 6.51 20.60 0.73
C LYS A 143 6.36 22.13 0.79
N ARG A 144 5.23 22.72 0.36
CA ARG A 144 4.97 24.17 0.45
C ARG A 144 4.33 24.62 1.77
N ILE A 145 4.05 23.70 2.70
CA ILE A 145 3.39 23.98 3.99
C ILE A 145 4.37 23.82 5.19
N GLN A 146 5.68 23.84 4.96
CA GLN A 146 6.68 23.95 6.04
C GLN A 146 7.38 25.30 6.01
#